data_AF-A0A953IJZ2-F1
#
_entry.id   AF-A0A953IJZ2-F1
#
_cell.length_a   1.000
_cell.length_b   1.000
_cell.length_c   1.000
_cell.angle_alpha   90.00
_cell.angle_beta   90.00
_cell.angle_gamma   90.00
#
_symmetry.space_group_name_H-M   'P 1'
#
loop_
_entity.id
_entity.type
_entity.pdbx_description
1 polymer ?
#
loop_
_entity_poly.entity_id
_entity_poly.type
_entity_poly.pdbx_seq_one_letter_code
_entity_poly.pdbx_strand_id
1 'polypeptide(L)'
;MDVETWVVGEEVVPPPGEPVCLTDEVVSVPEIEITGPGQAIPDYFFWSPPAADITQPDPLLRRGRLHAVQPVSTAIVKWKRTCSLTDTARLVRTGTSIWPIQANGQERYCGSADAQANPGRACTQLHIAGAPVDIEPAGSNFAFSSLVSLSTGDRSSDAAVTVGGQNQAKFSATASGYSVLLYADDPVSRDVNSKPVVVQVVRSVPYDNSILIDRGTGPEPVFTDGASCIVGSEITELTHEEHGGRNGFVVFPRAYFDGEGPDRAYDRATRMGQIIPVNEVPLDSDGQDVMAVAWYRKNVRTVAWPVKSIRYDCDWPANPDLIVVASELGSEVLGQPLLDPLDFPQARIYQQSDPELAGFNPNDEHALTAPANSSSGFAAVFALRDDFTAAESGKISKPYTLLKYRRPDNDLWAFHIYRVLATGAGYSAFQYNGVAGNAVFPPYPVRLLGNCAQSDATGKPAFKDY
;
A
#
# COMPACT_ATOMS: atom_id res chain seq x y z
N MET A 1 -48.65 1.64 1.36
CA MET A 1 -47.62 2.58 1.81
C MET A 1 -46.45 2.39 0.88
N ASP A 2 -45.97 3.45 0.25
CA ASP A 2 -44.85 3.33 -0.67
C ASP A 2 -43.54 3.10 0.11
N VAL A 3 -42.88 2.00 -0.29
CA VAL A 3 -41.51 1.57 -0.04
C VAL A 3 -40.42 2.59 -0.36
N GLU A 4 -40.09 3.58 0.46
CA GLU A 4 -39.04 4.53 0.05
C GLU A 4 -37.62 4.01 0.27
N THR A 5 -36.69 4.39 -0.60
CA THR A 5 -35.28 4.00 -0.50
C THR A 5 -34.44 5.18 -0.03
N TRP A 6 -33.67 4.99 1.03
CA TRP A 6 -32.72 5.96 1.57
C TRP A 6 -31.29 5.50 1.32
N VAL A 7 -30.44 6.35 0.76
CA VAL A 7 -29.04 5.98 0.52
C VAL A 7 -28.21 6.33 1.75
N VAL A 8 -27.41 5.39 2.23
CA VAL A 8 -26.48 5.63 3.33
C VAL A 8 -25.51 6.75 2.94
N GLY A 9 -25.40 7.74 3.82
CA GLY A 9 -24.63 8.96 3.59
C GLY A 9 -25.40 10.13 2.97
N GLU A 10 -26.66 9.93 2.57
CA GLU A 10 -27.56 11.01 2.17
C GLU A 10 -28.51 11.41 3.30
N GLU A 11 -29.09 12.61 3.18
CA GLU A 11 -30.12 13.08 4.10
C GLU A 11 -31.44 12.34 3.86
N VAL A 12 -32.04 11.81 4.93
CA VAL A 12 -33.41 11.34 4.96
C VAL A 12 -34.32 12.54 5.13
N VAL A 13 -34.92 13.00 4.04
CA VAL A 13 -35.75 14.21 4.04
C VAL A 13 -37.18 13.94 4.58
N PRO A 14 -37.78 14.88 5.32
CA PRO A 14 -39.19 14.80 5.69
C PRO A 14 -40.12 14.89 4.47
N PRO A 15 -41.42 14.51 4.60
CA PRO A 15 -42.40 14.66 3.52
C PRO A 15 -42.48 16.10 2.99
N PRO A 16 -42.51 16.30 1.66
CA PRO A 16 -42.59 17.64 1.09
C PRO A 16 -43.95 18.29 1.36
N GLY A 17 -43.96 19.62 1.52
CA GLY A 17 -45.18 20.43 1.55
C GLY A 17 -45.93 20.50 2.88
N GLU A 18 -45.46 19.82 3.93
CA GLU A 18 -46.05 19.84 5.27
C GLU A 18 -45.08 20.48 6.28
N PRO A 19 -45.58 21.23 7.29
CA PRO A 19 -44.72 21.82 8.32
C PRO A 19 -44.08 20.73 9.19
N VAL A 20 -42.77 20.85 9.41
CA VAL A 20 -41.96 19.94 10.23
C VAL A 20 -41.10 20.73 11.20
N CYS A 21 -41.02 20.29 12.46
CA CYS A 21 -40.09 20.83 13.42
C CYS A 21 -38.67 20.34 13.13
N LEU A 22 -37.83 21.25 12.64
CA LEU A 22 -36.40 20.97 12.44
C LEU A 22 -35.50 22.01 13.14
N THR A 23 -36.04 23.04 13.77
CA THR A 23 -35.26 24.19 14.26
C THR A 23 -34.99 24.18 15.76
N ASP A 24 -35.54 23.21 16.50
CA ASP A 24 -35.38 23.09 17.95
C ASP A 24 -34.46 21.92 18.28
N GLU A 25 -33.34 22.17 18.96
CA GLU A 25 -32.30 21.17 19.25
C GLU A 25 -32.83 19.91 19.96
N VAL A 26 -33.87 20.04 20.79
CA VAL A 26 -34.38 18.94 21.62
C VAL A 26 -35.64 18.33 21.02
N VAL A 27 -36.58 19.16 20.59
CA VAL A 27 -37.89 18.70 20.12
C VAL A 27 -37.81 18.12 18.71
N SER A 28 -36.90 18.61 17.86
CA SER A 28 -36.87 18.21 16.45
C SER A 28 -36.37 16.79 16.17
N VAL A 29 -35.79 16.10 17.17
CA VAL A 29 -35.32 14.71 17.01
C VAL A 29 -36.49 13.82 16.56
N PRO A 30 -36.37 13.13 15.41
CA PRO A 30 -37.43 12.26 14.90
C PRO A 30 -37.53 10.98 15.74
N GLU A 31 -38.74 10.44 15.85
CA GLU A 31 -38.98 9.12 16.42
C GLU A 31 -38.76 8.08 15.32
N ILE A 32 -37.95 7.05 15.57
CA ILE A 32 -37.62 6.05 14.57
C ILE A 32 -37.85 4.65 15.13
N GLU A 33 -38.61 3.86 14.40
CA GLU A 33 -38.84 2.44 14.67
C GLU A 33 -38.12 1.62 13.60
N ILE A 34 -37.33 0.64 14.02
CA ILE A 34 -36.59 -0.25 13.11
C ILE A 34 -37.02 -1.70 13.32
N THR A 35 -36.96 -2.49 12.26
CA THR A 35 -37.08 -3.94 12.35
C THR A 35 -35.69 -4.56 12.35
N GLY A 36 -35.07 -4.73 13.52
CA GLY A 36 -33.71 -5.26 13.65
C GLY A 36 -33.14 -5.14 15.08
N PRO A 37 -31.95 -5.70 15.33
CA PRO A 37 -31.24 -5.51 16.60
C PRO A 37 -30.68 -4.08 16.71
N GLY A 38 -30.60 -3.53 17.92
CA GLY A 38 -30.02 -2.20 18.18
C GLY A 38 -31.06 -1.10 18.43
N GLN A 39 -30.57 0.10 18.70
CA GLN A 39 -31.37 1.32 18.79
C GLN A 39 -31.42 1.99 17.42
N ALA A 40 -32.53 2.66 17.09
CA ALA A 40 -32.62 3.33 15.79
C ALA A 40 -31.57 4.44 15.61
N ILE A 41 -31.30 5.20 16.67
CA ILE A 41 -30.23 6.19 16.77
C ILE A 41 -29.35 5.75 17.96
N PRO A 42 -28.01 5.76 17.86
CA PRO A 42 -27.21 6.16 16.70
C PRO A 42 -26.90 5.01 15.73
N ASP A 43 -27.41 3.79 15.96
CA ASP A 43 -26.91 2.62 15.24
C ASP A 43 -27.26 2.70 13.75
N TYR A 44 -28.50 3.03 13.38
CA TYR A 44 -28.95 3.03 11.98
C TYR A 44 -29.02 4.41 11.35
N PHE A 45 -29.28 5.42 12.18
CA PHE A 45 -29.37 6.80 11.77
C PHE A 45 -28.55 7.71 12.67
N PHE A 46 -27.99 8.75 12.07
CA PHE A 46 -27.37 9.86 12.77
C PHE A 46 -28.27 11.10 12.66
N TRP A 47 -28.60 11.69 13.80
CA TRP A 47 -29.30 12.97 13.87
C TRP A 47 -28.27 14.08 14.10
N SER A 48 -28.11 14.95 13.10
CA SER A 48 -27.37 16.20 13.22
C SER A 48 -28.34 17.26 13.75
N PRO A 49 -28.22 17.72 15.00
CA PRO A 49 -29.13 18.73 15.53
C PRO A 49 -28.92 20.10 14.85
N PRO A 50 -29.93 20.98 14.84
CA PRO A 50 -29.72 22.39 14.52
C PRO A 50 -28.80 23.03 15.57
N ALA A 51 -28.09 24.10 15.19
CA ALA A 51 -27.37 24.91 16.15
C ALA A 51 -28.32 25.56 17.17
N ALA A 52 -27.90 25.59 18.43
CA ALA A 52 -28.64 26.25 19.51
C ALA A 52 -28.86 27.76 19.26
N ASP A 53 -27.98 28.39 18.49
CA ASP A 53 -28.07 29.79 18.09
C ASP A 53 -28.87 29.95 16.79
N ILE A 54 -30.10 30.46 16.91
CA ILE A 54 -30.99 30.75 15.78
C ILE A 54 -30.46 31.82 14.80
N THR A 55 -29.39 32.55 15.17
CA THR A 55 -28.72 33.52 14.31
C THR A 55 -27.58 32.92 13.46
N GLN A 56 -27.37 31.60 13.55
CA GLN A 56 -26.34 30.87 12.83
C GLN A 56 -26.30 31.21 11.33
N PRO A 57 -25.19 31.79 10.81
CA PRO A 57 -25.05 32.13 9.40
C PRO A 57 -25.05 30.89 8.49
N ASP A 58 -24.54 29.75 8.93
CA ASP A 58 -24.48 28.52 8.13
C ASP A 58 -25.88 27.90 7.94
N PRO A 59 -26.43 27.85 6.72
CA PRO A 59 -27.75 27.26 6.45
C PRO A 59 -27.80 25.75 6.73
N LEU A 60 -26.67 25.04 6.76
CA LEU A 60 -26.64 23.62 7.10
C LEU A 60 -26.97 23.36 8.57
N LEU A 61 -26.62 24.30 9.44
CA LEU A 61 -26.83 24.25 10.89
C LEU A 61 -28.15 24.89 11.35
N ARG A 62 -28.92 25.54 10.49
CA ARG A 62 -30.21 26.17 10.88
C ARG A 62 -31.33 25.17 11.13
N ARG A 63 -31.17 23.93 10.68
CA ARG A 63 -32.16 22.87 10.81
C ARG A 63 -31.48 21.53 11.08
N GLY A 64 -32.14 20.69 11.86
CA GLY A 64 -31.73 19.33 12.09
C GLY A 64 -31.87 18.47 10.84
N ARG A 65 -30.96 17.52 10.70
CA ARG A 65 -30.84 16.63 9.54
C ARG A 65 -30.67 15.19 10.01
N LEU A 66 -31.40 14.29 9.38
CA LEU A 66 -31.29 12.87 9.63
C LEU A 66 -30.49 12.22 8.51
N HIS A 67 -29.51 11.40 8.84
CA HIS A 67 -28.71 10.65 7.87
C HIS A 67 -28.79 9.16 8.17
N ALA A 68 -29.03 8.34 7.15
CA ALA A 68 -28.82 6.90 7.29
C ALA A 68 -27.31 6.62 7.37
N VAL A 69 -26.88 5.82 8.35
CA VAL A 69 -25.46 5.46 8.55
C VAL A 69 -25.16 3.98 8.33
N GLN A 70 -26.18 3.13 8.16
CA GLN A 70 -26.04 1.77 7.66
C GLN A 70 -27.35 1.30 6.99
N PRO A 71 -27.33 0.19 6.24
CA PRO A 71 -28.54 -0.39 5.67
C PRO A 71 -29.53 -0.90 6.73
N VAL A 72 -30.82 -0.79 6.42
CA VAL A 72 -31.93 -1.32 7.23
C VAL A 72 -33.04 -1.81 6.31
N SER A 73 -33.57 -2.98 6.63
CA SER A 73 -34.62 -3.64 5.82
C SER A 73 -35.98 -2.96 5.93
N THR A 74 -36.30 -2.37 7.08
CA THR A 74 -37.52 -1.58 7.28
C THR A 74 -37.31 -0.64 8.46
N ALA A 75 -37.52 0.65 8.22
CA ALA A 75 -37.55 1.69 9.23
C ALA A 75 -38.73 2.63 9.01
N ILE A 76 -39.37 3.03 10.11
CA ILE A 76 -40.48 3.99 10.14
C ILE A 76 -39.94 5.25 10.83
N VAL A 77 -39.84 6.34 10.09
CA VAL A 77 -39.40 7.64 10.58
C VAL A 77 -40.63 8.53 10.79
N LYS A 78 -40.83 8.99 12.01
CA LYS A 78 -41.95 9.83 12.44
C LYS A 78 -41.44 11.22 12.79
N TRP A 79 -41.67 12.16 11.87
CA TRP A 79 -41.29 13.56 12.00
C TRP A 79 -42.34 14.34 12.78
N LYS A 80 -41.93 15.24 13.69
CA LYS A 80 -42.87 16.09 14.44
C LYS A 80 -43.33 17.26 13.59
N ARG A 81 -44.62 17.56 13.59
CA ARG A 81 -45.18 18.68 12.80
C ARG A 81 -44.81 20.06 13.38
N THR A 82 -44.82 20.19 14.70
CA THR A 82 -44.47 21.44 15.40
C THR A 82 -43.38 21.20 16.45
N CYS A 83 -42.68 22.27 16.84
CA CYS A 83 -41.67 22.22 17.91
C CYS A 83 -42.30 22.32 19.31
N SER A 84 -43.55 21.90 19.46
CA SER A 84 -44.21 21.80 20.76
C SER A 84 -44.02 20.43 21.37
N LEU A 85 -43.60 20.37 22.63
CA LEU A 85 -43.50 19.12 23.41
C LEU A 85 -44.84 18.41 23.59
N THR A 86 -45.96 19.12 23.47
CA THR A 86 -47.32 18.56 23.64
C THR A 86 -47.95 18.11 22.33
N ASP A 87 -47.33 18.42 21.19
CA ASP A 87 -47.86 18.01 19.88
C ASP A 87 -47.57 16.54 19.60
N THR A 88 -48.64 15.77 19.44
CA THR A 88 -48.60 14.33 19.14
C THR A 88 -48.65 14.04 17.65
N ALA A 89 -48.86 15.05 16.79
CA ALA A 89 -48.95 14.85 15.36
C ALA A 89 -47.60 14.45 14.76
N ARG A 90 -47.62 13.42 13.92
CA ARG A 90 -46.44 12.88 13.23
C ARG A 90 -46.68 12.80 11.73
N LEU A 91 -45.66 13.13 10.96
CA LEU A 91 -45.55 12.80 9.56
C LEU A 91 -44.71 11.52 9.44
N VAL A 92 -45.30 10.48 8.87
CA VAL A 92 -44.69 9.15 8.87
C VAL A 92 -44.14 8.84 7.49
N ARG A 93 -42.89 8.38 7.43
CA ARG A 93 -42.29 7.77 6.25
C ARG A 93 -41.82 6.37 6.59
N THR A 94 -42.02 5.43 5.67
CA THR A 94 -41.51 4.06 5.80
C THR A 94 -40.52 3.83 4.69
N GLY A 95 -39.34 3.34 5.04
CA GLY A 95 -38.27 3.18 4.07
C GLY A 95 -37.29 2.08 4.42
N THR A 96 -36.42 1.79 3.46
CA THR A 96 -35.27 0.91 3.58
C THR A 96 -34.02 1.74 3.30
N SER A 97 -32.96 1.58 4.09
CA SER A 97 -31.67 2.17 3.74
C SER A 97 -30.77 1.17 3.03
N ILE A 98 -30.03 1.63 2.02
CA ILE A 98 -29.13 0.83 1.20
C ILE A 98 -27.79 1.55 1.01
N TRP A 99 -26.74 0.79 0.70
CA TRP A 99 -25.46 1.36 0.29
C TRP A 99 -25.57 2.19 -1.00
N PRO A 100 -24.62 3.10 -1.26
CA PRO A 100 -24.58 3.87 -2.50
C PRO A 100 -24.55 2.98 -3.75
N ILE A 101 -25.62 3.03 -4.53
CA ILE A 101 -25.76 2.31 -5.80
C ILE A 101 -26.10 3.29 -6.94
N GLN A 102 -25.71 2.90 -8.14
CA GLN A 102 -26.10 3.52 -9.40
C GLN A 102 -27.51 3.06 -9.80
N ALA A 103 -28.11 3.73 -10.78
CA ALA A 103 -29.44 3.36 -11.30
C ALA A 103 -29.49 1.95 -11.90
N ASN A 104 -28.36 1.40 -12.35
CA ASN A 104 -28.24 0.04 -12.88
C ASN A 104 -28.05 -1.03 -11.79
N GLY A 105 -28.08 -0.64 -10.50
CA GLY A 105 -27.89 -1.53 -9.36
C GLY A 105 -26.43 -1.86 -9.00
N GLN A 106 -25.46 -1.37 -9.77
CA GLN A 106 -24.05 -1.49 -9.41
C GLN A 106 -23.68 -0.53 -8.29
N GLU A 107 -22.63 -0.86 -7.55
CA GLU A 107 -22.09 0.04 -6.53
C GLU A 107 -21.60 1.36 -7.16
N ARG A 108 -21.87 2.46 -6.47
CA ARG A 108 -21.48 3.80 -6.90
C ARG A 108 -20.18 4.22 -6.21
N TYR A 109 -19.06 4.11 -6.89
CA TYR A 109 -17.75 4.49 -6.31
C TYR A 109 -17.47 5.99 -6.40
N CYS A 110 -16.81 6.53 -5.38
CA CYS A 110 -16.30 7.90 -5.42
C CYS A 110 -15.22 8.05 -6.50
N GLY A 111 -15.25 9.16 -7.25
CA GLY A 111 -14.34 9.41 -8.37
C GLY A 111 -14.73 8.70 -9.69
N SER A 112 -15.83 7.93 -9.71
CA SER A 112 -16.41 7.42 -10.96
C SER A 112 -17.07 8.53 -11.79
N ALA A 113 -17.27 8.28 -13.08
CA ALA A 113 -18.01 9.16 -13.98
C ALA A 113 -19.44 9.44 -13.46
N ASP A 114 -20.13 8.44 -12.91
CA ASP A 114 -21.44 8.62 -12.29
C ASP A 114 -21.39 9.54 -11.07
N ALA A 115 -20.37 9.38 -10.22
CA ALA A 115 -20.17 10.24 -9.05
C ALA A 115 -19.87 11.69 -9.46
N GLN A 116 -19.12 11.90 -10.54
CA GLN A 116 -18.83 13.21 -11.10
C GLN A 116 -20.06 13.85 -11.75
N ALA A 117 -20.88 13.09 -12.47
CA ALA A 117 -22.08 13.57 -13.14
C ALA A 117 -23.22 13.94 -12.17
N ASN A 118 -23.21 13.37 -10.97
CA ASN A 118 -24.25 13.57 -9.95
C ASN A 118 -23.62 14.07 -8.64
N PRO A 119 -23.03 15.28 -8.61
CA PRO A 119 -22.41 15.82 -7.42
C PRO A 119 -23.47 16.01 -6.31
N GLY A 120 -23.13 15.62 -5.08
CA GLY A 120 -24.04 15.72 -3.92
C GLY A 120 -24.82 14.45 -3.59
N ARG A 121 -24.79 13.43 -4.46
CA ARG A 121 -25.27 12.08 -4.14
C ARG A 121 -24.14 11.26 -3.50
N ALA A 122 -24.48 10.40 -2.54
CA ALA A 122 -23.50 9.61 -1.81
C ALA A 122 -22.75 8.64 -2.74
N CYS A 123 -21.52 8.29 -2.36
CA CYS A 123 -20.70 7.32 -3.07
C CYS A 123 -19.90 6.49 -2.06
N THR A 124 -19.51 5.29 -2.48
CA THR A 124 -18.60 4.41 -1.75
C THR A 124 -17.15 4.79 -2.05
N GLN A 125 -16.42 5.18 -1.01
CA GLN A 125 -14.97 5.34 -1.08
C GLN A 125 -14.30 3.95 -1.10
N LEU A 126 -13.61 3.63 -2.19
CA LEU A 126 -12.84 2.39 -2.27
C LEU A 126 -11.60 2.46 -1.35
N HIS A 127 -11.26 1.32 -0.76
CA HIS A 127 -10.07 1.11 0.06
C HIS A 127 -9.50 -0.29 -0.21
N ILE A 128 -8.22 -0.38 -0.61
CA ILE A 128 -7.50 -1.66 -0.63
C ILE A 128 -7.18 -2.07 0.80
N ALA A 129 -7.69 -3.22 1.22
CA ALA A 129 -7.54 -3.74 2.57
C ALA A 129 -6.07 -3.91 2.96
N GLY A 130 -5.75 -3.62 4.22
CA GLY A 130 -4.41 -3.63 4.79
C GLY A 130 -3.60 -2.34 4.58
N ALA A 131 -3.95 -1.51 3.59
CA ALA A 131 -3.24 -0.26 3.31
C ALA A 131 -3.70 0.87 4.25
N PRO A 132 -2.81 1.52 5.02
CA PRO A 132 -3.21 2.54 5.99
C PRO A 132 -3.64 3.84 5.30
N VAL A 133 -4.61 4.55 5.88
CA VAL A 133 -5.12 5.82 5.34
C VAL A 133 -5.04 6.91 6.39
N ASP A 134 -4.35 8.01 6.08
CA ASP A 134 -4.42 9.23 6.89
C ASP A 134 -5.72 9.96 6.55
N ILE A 135 -6.78 9.70 7.32
CA ILE A 135 -8.14 10.16 7.03
C ILE A 135 -8.42 11.61 7.44
N GLU A 136 -7.48 12.23 8.15
CA GLU A 136 -7.50 13.64 8.54
C GLU A 136 -6.13 14.24 8.22
N PRO A 137 -5.76 14.37 6.93
CA PRO A 137 -4.46 14.91 6.55
C PRO A 137 -4.40 16.42 6.79
N ALA A 138 -3.19 16.96 6.94
CA ALA A 138 -2.99 18.41 7.05
C ALA A 138 -3.56 19.12 5.80
N GLY A 139 -4.40 20.14 6.03
CA GLY A 139 -5.08 20.87 4.95
C GLY A 139 -6.46 20.32 4.57
N SER A 140 -6.94 19.25 5.21
CA SER A 140 -8.34 18.83 5.12
C SER A 140 -9.26 19.91 5.72
N ASN A 141 -10.38 20.20 5.05
CA ASN A 141 -11.45 21.04 5.60
C ASN A 141 -12.33 20.29 6.61
N PHE A 142 -12.09 18.99 6.78
CA PHE A 142 -12.89 18.10 7.59
C PHE A 142 -12.07 17.49 8.71
N ALA A 143 -12.65 17.43 9.91
CA ALA A 143 -12.09 16.74 11.06
C ALA A 143 -12.82 15.42 11.31
N PHE A 144 -12.07 14.36 11.57
CA PHE A 144 -12.66 13.03 11.81
C PHE A 144 -13.36 13.00 13.17
N SER A 145 -14.62 12.58 13.20
CA SER A 145 -15.41 12.49 14.41
C SER A 145 -15.43 11.08 15.01
N SER A 146 -15.95 10.11 14.26
CA SER A 146 -16.12 8.75 14.77
C SER A 146 -16.27 7.71 13.65
N LEU A 147 -15.98 6.46 14.00
CA LEU A 147 -16.28 5.27 13.19
C LEU A 147 -17.61 4.70 13.69
N VAL A 148 -18.58 4.55 12.79
CA VAL A 148 -19.90 4.01 13.13
C VAL A 148 -19.77 2.50 13.40
N SER A 149 -20.37 2.04 14.50
CA SER A 149 -20.44 0.61 14.85
C SER A 149 -21.52 -0.08 14.02
N LEU A 150 -21.14 -0.64 12.88
CA LEU A 150 -22.05 -1.34 11.98
C LEU A 150 -22.50 -2.69 12.55
N SER A 151 -23.78 -3.02 12.34
CA SER A 151 -24.42 -4.27 12.74
C SER A 151 -24.72 -5.22 11.56
N THR A 152 -24.59 -4.72 10.34
CA THR A 152 -24.79 -5.47 9.10
C THR A 152 -23.71 -6.53 8.87
N GLY A 153 -24.08 -7.64 8.22
CA GLY A 153 -23.21 -8.78 7.95
C GLY A 153 -22.13 -8.52 6.89
N ASP A 154 -22.28 -7.47 6.10
CA ASP A 154 -21.31 -7.05 5.07
C ASP A 154 -20.32 -5.97 5.57
N ARG A 155 -20.29 -5.70 6.88
CA ARG A 155 -19.29 -4.82 7.49
C ARG A 155 -17.89 -5.41 7.42
N SER A 156 -16.88 -4.56 7.37
CA SER A 156 -15.50 -4.96 7.66
C SER A 156 -15.39 -5.26 9.16
N SER A 157 -15.02 -6.49 9.51
CA SER A 157 -15.06 -6.97 10.91
C SER A 157 -13.98 -6.39 11.81
N ASP A 158 -12.92 -5.83 11.23
CA ASP A 158 -11.73 -5.33 11.93
C ASP A 158 -11.42 -3.86 11.61
N ALA A 159 -12.37 -3.15 10.99
CA ALA A 159 -12.22 -1.73 10.72
C ALA A 159 -11.96 -0.95 12.01
N ALA A 160 -10.89 -0.16 12.00
CA ALA A 160 -10.46 0.62 13.14
C ALA A 160 -9.98 2.01 12.71
N VAL A 161 -10.10 2.97 13.62
CA VAL A 161 -9.49 4.29 13.49
C VAL A 161 -8.62 4.58 14.70
N THR A 162 -7.35 4.89 14.46
CA THR A 162 -6.47 5.43 15.49
C THR A 162 -6.58 6.95 15.46
N VAL A 163 -6.98 7.54 16.58
CA VAL A 163 -7.18 8.98 16.71
C VAL A 163 -6.01 9.59 17.48
N GLY A 164 -5.18 10.38 16.81
CA GLY A 164 -4.14 11.20 17.43
C GLY A 164 -4.60 12.63 17.73
N GLY A 165 -3.63 13.55 17.76
CA GLY A 165 -3.88 14.99 17.83
C GLY A 165 -4.60 15.53 16.60
N GLN A 166 -4.67 16.86 16.44
CA GLN A 166 -5.24 17.47 15.24
C GLN A 166 -4.48 17.00 13.98
N ASN A 167 -5.22 16.63 12.95
CA ASN A 167 -4.71 16.10 11.67
C ASN A 167 -3.94 14.78 11.79
N GLN A 168 -4.36 13.92 12.72
CA GLN A 168 -3.67 12.66 13.04
C GLN A 168 -4.64 11.49 13.24
N ALA A 169 -5.75 11.46 12.50
CA ALA A 169 -6.62 10.30 12.45
C ALA A 169 -6.20 9.36 11.32
N LYS A 170 -6.07 8.06 11.62
CA LYS A 170 -5.70 7.01 10.66
C LYS A 170 -6.71 5.88 10.62
N PHE A 171 -7.21 5.54 9.44
CA PHE A 171 -8.08 4.39 9.22
C PHE A 171 -7.27 3.17 8.76
N SER A 172 -7.72 1.99 9.19
CA SER A 172 -7.20 0.69 8.79
C SER A 172 -8.31 -0.36 8.81
N ALA A 173 -8.27 -1.29 7.86
CA ALA A 173 -9.13 -2.47 7.82
C ALA A 173 -8.43 -3.55 6.98
N THR A 174 -8.35 -4.79 7.46
CA THR A 174 -7.79 -5.93 6.70
C THR A 174 -8.88 -6.88 6.20
N ALA A 175 -10.02 -6.96 6.89
CA ALA A 175 -11.18 -7.69 6.43
C ALA A 175 -11.95 -6.89 5.38
N SER A 176 -12.40 -7.58 4.34
CA SER A 176 -13.28 -6.98 3.33
C SER A 176 -14.64 -6.61 3.93
N GLY A 177 -15.25 -5.54 3.43
CA GLY A 177 -16.57 -5.09 3.85
C GLY A 177 -16.68 -3.58 4.00
N TYR A 178 -17.83 -3.13 4.49
CA TYR A 178 -18.16 -1.72 4.65
C TYR A 178 -17.72 -1.16 6.00
N SER A 179 -17.39 0.13 5.99
CA SER A 179 -17.18 0.98 7.17
C SER A 179 -17.83 2.33 6.92
N VAL A 180 -18.30 3.00 7.97
CA VAL A 180 -18.86 4.36 7.85
C VAL A 180 -18.14 5.30 8.80
N LEU A 181 -17.57 6.36 8.24
CA LEU A 181 -16.83 7.39 8.96
C LEU A 181 -17.67 8.67 9.02
N LEU A 182 -17.79 9.24 10.21
CA LEU A 182 -18.40 10.55 10.42
C LEU A 182 -17.30 11.61 10.51
N TYR A 183 -17.49 12.69 9.78
CA TYR A 183 -16.65 13.87 9.81
C TYR A 183 -17.48 15.08 10.20
N ALA A 184 -16.85 16.03 10.89
CA ALA A 184 -17.35 17.39 10.96
C ALA A 184 -16.83 18.17 9.74
N ASP A 185 -17.69 18.95 9.11
CA ASP A 185 -17.34 19.97 8.10
C ASP A 185 -16.72 21.19 8.80
N ASP A 186 -15.61 20.94 9.47
CA ASP A 186 -14.80 21.91 10.19
C ASP A 186 -13.39 21.32 10.34
N PRO A 187 -12.32 22.07 10.02
CA PRO A 187 -10.95 21.55 10.08
C PRO A 187 -10.39 21.49 11.52
N VAL A 188 -11.08 22.05 12.51
CA VAL A 188 -10.59 22.23 13.89
C VAL A 188 -11.38 21.37 14.88
N SER A 189 -12.71 21.36 14.75
CA SER A 189 -13.62 20.68 15.65
C SER A 189 -14.07 19.34 15.08
N ARG A 190 -13.94 18.27 15.87
CA ARG A 190 -14.45 16.93 15.56
C ARG A 190 -15.91 16.72 15.99
N ASP A 191 -16.54 17.74 16.56
CA ASP A 191 -17.90 17.65 17.11
C ASP A 191 -18.96 17.81 16.02
N VAL A 192 -19.55 16.69 15.61
CA VAL A 192 -20.62 16.60 14.62
C VAL A 192 -22.00 17.04 15.15
N ASN A 193 -22.12 17.40 16.42
CA ASN A 193 -23.34 17.99 16.96
C ASN A 193 -23.37 19.50 16.83
N SER A 194 -22.19 20.16 16.81
CA SER A 194 -22.08 21.61 16.63
C SER A 194 -21.60 22.03 15.24
N LYS A 195 -21.22 21.07 14.39
CA LYS A 195 -20.75 21.26 13.02
C LYS A 195 -21.53 20.39 12.03
N PRO A 196 -21.68 20.81 10.76
CA PRO A 196 -22.34 19.97 9.77
C PRO A 196 -21.66 18.61 9.67
N VAL A 197 -22.44 17.54 9.75
CA VAL A 197 -21.91 16.18 9.62
C VAL A 197 -21.70 15.82 8.15
N VAL A 198 -20.62 15.09 7.88
CA VAL A 198 -20.42 14.42 6.61
C VAL A 198 -20.21 12.94 6.85
N VAL A 199 -21.11 12.14 6.30
CA VAL A 199 -21.07 10.68 6.37
C VAL A 199 -20.28 10.16 5.17
N GLN A 200 -19.24 9.37 5.39
CA GLN A 200 -18.45 8.74 4.34
C GLN A 200 -18.59 7.22 4.44
N VAL A 201 -19.09 6.61 3.37
CA VAL A 201 -19.11 5.15 3.21
C VAL A 201 -17.78 4.71 2.62
N VAL A 202 -17.13 3.74 3.25
CA VAL A 202 -15.87 3.13 2.80
C VAL A 202 -16.12 1.65 2.54
N ARG A 203 -15.54 1.12 1.46
CA ARG A 203 -15.54 -0.31 1.18
C ARG A 203 -14.10 -0.83 1.07
N SER A 204 -13.73 -1.67 2.03
CA SER A 204 -12.48 -2.41 2.04
C SER A 204 -12.60 -3.65 1.17
N VAL A 205 -11.66 -3.84 0.26
CA VAL A 205 -11.63 -4.96 -0.68
C VAL A 205 -10.23 -5.58 -0.71
N PRO A 206 -10.06 -6.86 -1.07
CA PRO A 206 -8.73 -7.44 -1.18
C PRO A 206 -7.98 -6.79 -2.36
N TYR A 207 -6.65 -6.87 -2.35
CA TYR A 207 -5.84 -6.22 -3.38
C TYR A 207 -6.07 -6.83 -4.78
N ASP A 208 -6.41 -8.11 -4.88
CA ASP A 208 -6.67 -8.88 -6.10
C ASP A 208 -8.16 -8.89 -6.51
N ASN A 209 -8.89 -7.81 -6.18
CA ASN A 209 -10.31 -7.67 -6.49
C ASN A 209 -10.59 -7.57 -8.00
N SER A 210 -11.84 -7.85 -8.40
CA SER A 210 -12.29 -7.77 -9.79
C SER A 210 -13.08 -6.49 -10.13
N ILE A 211 -12.91 -5.42 -9.33
CA ILE A 211 -13.71 -4.20 -9.48
C ILE A 211 -13.26 -3.41 -10.70
N LEU A 212 -14.23 -2.97 -11.50
CA LEU A 212 -14.04 -2.01 -12.58
C LEU A 212 -14.70 -0.68 -12.20
N ILE A 213 -13.98 0.43 -12.36
CA ILE A 213 -14.49 1.78 -12.12
C ILE A 213 -14.36 2.59 -13.41
N ASP A 214 -15.48 3.06 -13.94
CA ASP A 214 -15.47 4.01 -15.06
C ASP A 214 -15.15 5.42 -14.54
N ARG A 215 -14.07 6.02 -15.05
CA ARG A 215 -13.60 7.37 -14.69
C ARG A 215 -13.76 8.38 -15.85
N GLY A 216 -14.58 8.07 -16.84
CA GLY A 216 -14.88 8.92 -18.00
C GLY A 216 -14.18 8.50 -19.29
N THR A 217 -13.24 7.55 -19.21
CA THR A 217 -12.52 6.92 -20.31
C THR A 217 -12.98 5.48 -20.59
N GLY A 218 -14.00 5.03 -19.85
CA GLY A 218 -14.48 3.65 -19.83
C GLY A 218 -14.08 2.92 -18.53
N PRO A 219 -14.60 1.70 -18.31
CA PRO A 219 -14.32 0.92 -17.11
C PRO A 219 -12.84 0.54 -17.00
N GLU A 220 -12.17 0.99 -15.95
CA GLU A 220 -10.77 0.66 -15.65
C GLU A 220 -10.70 -0.32 -14.47
N PRO A 221 -9.83 -1.34 -14.53
CA PRO A 221 -9.67 -2.25 -13.41
C PRO A 221 -8.98 -1.57 -12.24
N VAL A 222 -9.48 -1.84 -11.04
CA VAL A 222 -8.84 -1.45 -9.78
C VAL A 222 -7.56 -2.25 -9.57
N PHE A 223 -7.60 -3.55 -9.86
CA PHE A 223 -6.46 -4.46 -9.76
C PHE A 223 -5.86 -4.72 -11.15
N THR A 224 -4.55 -4.53 -11.27
CA THR A 224 -3.79 -4.98 -12.45
C THR A 224 -2.89 -6.15 -12.06
N ASP A 225 -3.00 -7.23 -12.80
CA ASP A 225 -2.21 -8.43 -12.58
C ASP A 225 -0.99 -8.49 -13.51
N GLY A 226 0.13 -9.02 -13.01
CA GLY A 226 1.33 -9.30 -13.78
C GLY A 226 1.96 -8.08 -14.48
N ALA A 227 1.97 -6.92 -13.82
CA ALA A 227 2.68 -5.77 -14.35
C ALA A 227 4.19 -6.03 -14.30
N SER A 228 4.91 -5.79 -15.40
CA SER A 228 6.36 -5.99 -15.43
C SER A 228 7.09 -5.00 -14.52
N CYS A 229 8.07 -5.49 -13.75
CA CYS A 229 9.11 -4.70 -13.09
C CYS A 229 10.48 -5.31 -13.33
N ILE A 230 11.52 -4.52 -13.05
CA ILE A 230 12.91 -4.98 -13.14
C ILE A 230 13.50 -4.95 -11.73
N VAL A 231 14.09 -6.06 -11.30
CA VAL A 231 14.85 -6.12 -10.04
C VAL A 231 15.89 -5.00 -10.01
N GLY A 232 16.04 -4.33 -8.87
CA GLY A 232 16.94 -3.19 -8.65
C GLY A 232 16.45 -1.85 -9.20
N SER A 233 15.29 -1.79 -9.86
CA SER A 233 14.70 -0.55 -10.38
C SER A 233 13.48 -0.11 -9.56
N GLU A 234 13.38 1.17 -9.23
CA GLU A 234 12.23 1.70 -8.49
C GLU A 234 10.91 1.48 -9.26
N ILE A 235 9.92 0.94 -8.56
CA ILE A 235 8.55 0.84 -9.04
C ILE A 235 7.84 2.15 -8.74
N THR A 236 7.24 2.73 -9.78
CA THR A 236 6.42 3.94 -9.70
C THR A 236 5.07 3.72 -10.37
N GLU A 237 4.08 4.54 -10.02
CA GLU A 237 2.76 4.53 -10.66
C GLU A 237 2.33 5.97 -10.98
N LEU A 238 2.02 6.21 -12.26
CA LEU A 238 1.83 7.57 -12.79
C LEU A 238 0.67 8.34 -12.17
N THR A 239 -0.33 7.64 -11.64
CA THR A 239 -1.55 8.23 -11.07
C THR A 239 -1.50 8.28 -9.55
N HIS A 240 -0.37 7.93 -8.94
CA HIS A 240 -0.21 7.95 -7.49
C HIS A 240 -0.20 9.39 -6.97
N GLU A 241 -1.06 9.67 -6.00
CA GLU A 241 -1.13 10.94 -5.31
C GLU A 241 -1.25 10.73 -3.80
N GLU A 242 -0.32 11.31 -3.05
CA GLU A 242 -0.27 11.21 -1.60
C GLU A 242 0.33 12.48 -0.97
N HIS A 243 0.22 12.62 0.34
CA HIS A 243 0.79 13.71 1.12
C HIS A 243 2.18 13.38 1.68
N GLY A 244 3.00 14.41 1.82
CA GLY A 244 4.28 14.31 2.54
C GLY A 244 5.33 13.44 1.86
N GLY A 245 5.22 13.21 0.54
CA GLY A 245 6.18 12.40 -0.21
C GLY A 245 6.12 10.90 0.11
N ARG A 246 5.05 10.43 0.75
CA ARG A 246 4.80 9.00 0.92
C ARG A 246 4.51 8.36 -0.44
N ASN A 247 4.93 7.12 -0.57
CA ASN A 247 4.80 6.29 -1.74
C ASN A 247 3.59 5.34 -1.61
N GLY A 248 3.43 4.43 -2.58
CA GLY A 248 2.48 3.32 -2.49
C GLY A 248 2.70 2.46 -1.24
N PHE A 249 1.75 1.58 -0.94
CA PHE A 249 1.85 0.63 0.17
C PHE A 249 2.10 -0.77 -0.35
N VAL A 250 3.25 -1.36 -0.04
CA VAL A 250 3.50 -2.77 -0.36
C VAL A 250 2.57 -3.63 0.51
N VAL A 251 1.68 -4.39 -0.11
CA VAL A 251 0.58 -5.10 0.56
C VAL A 251 1.11 -6.18 1.48
N PHE A 252 2.06 -6.98 1.00
CA PHE A 252 2.62 -8.10 1.75
C PHE A 252 3.90 -7.70 2.49
N PRO A 253 4.02 -8.00 3.79
CA PRO A 253 5.18 -7.62 4.59
C PRO A 253 6.45 -8.38 4.21
N ARG A 254 6.34 -9.59 3.65
CA ARG A 254 7.46 -10.43 3.21
C ARG A 254 7.83 -10.26 1.73
N ALA A 255 7.18 -9.34 1.03
CA ALA A 255 7.48 -9.10 -0.38
C ALA A 255 8.96 -8.76 -0.61
N TYR A 256 9.47 -9.12 -1.79
CA TYR A 256 10.88 -8.99 -2.13
C TYR A 256 11.27 -7.58 -2.57
N PHE A 257 11.03 -6.60 -1.70
CA PHE A 257 11.51 -5.23 -1.83
C PHE A 257 12.56 -4.91 -0.77
N ASP A 258 13.41 -3.92 -1.03
CA ASP A 258 14.42 -3.43 -0.08
C ASP A 258 13.77 -2.68 1.10
N GLY A 259 13.23 -3.46 2.03
CA GLY A 259 12.37 -3.00 3.13
C GLY A 259 12.95 -3.08 4.52
N GLU A 260 14.10 -3.73 4.68
CA GLU A 260 14.64 -4.10 6.00
C GLU A 260 15.92 -3.38 6.39
N GLY A 261 16.07 -3.21 7.71
CA GLY A 261 17.22 -2.55 8.32
C GLY A 261 17.21 -1.02 8.23
N PRO A 262 18.20 -0.36 8.85
CA PRO A 262 18.26 1.11 8.94
C PRO A 262 18.45 1.78 7.57
N ASP A 263 19.03 1.06 6.62
CA ASP A 263 19.35 1.56 5.29
C ASP A 263 18.35 1.13 4.21
N ARG A 264 17.19 0.58 4.57
CA ARG A 264 16.12 0.20 3.62
C ARG A 264 15.81 1.32 2.63
N ALA A 265 15.55 0.96 1.37
CA ALA A 265 15.10 1.93 0.38
C ALA A 265 13.68 2.41 0.65
N TYR A 266 12.83 1.51 1.17
CA TYR A 266 11.44 1.81 1.49
C TYR A 266 11.07 1.36 2.91
N ASP A 267 10.43 2.26 3.65
CA ASP A 267 9.83 1.96 4.94
C ASP A 267 8.33 1.74 4.78
N ARG A 268 7.88 0.48 4.88
CA ARG A 268 6.48 0.10 4.73
C ARG A 268 5.55 0.73 5.79
N ALA A 269 6.04 0.94 7.00
CA ALA A 269 5.22 1.48 8.10
C ALA A 269 4.95 2.98 7.92
N THR A 270 5.96 3.73 7.45
CA THR A 270 5.82 5.17 7.19
C THR A 270 5.42 5.48 5.75
N ARG A 271 5.51 4.47 4.86
CA ARG A 271 5.36 4.55 3.39
C ARG A 271 6.37 5.48 2.73
N MET A 272 7.54 5.68 3.33
CA MET A 272 8.55 6.60 2.82
C MET A 272 9.63 5.85 2.02
N GLY A 273 10.16 6.51 0.98
CA GLY A 273 11.26 5.99 0.18
C GLY A 273 10.84 5.21 -1.07
N GLN A 274 11.81 4.57 -1.71
CA GLN A 274 11.69 3.97 -3.04
C GLN A 274 11.36 2.49 -2.92
N ILE A 275 10.26 2.07 -3.56
CA ILE A 275 9.89 0.66 -3.63
C ILE A 275 10.78 -0.01 -4.68
N ILE A 276 11.88 -0.64 -4.26
CA ILE A 276 12.82 -1.31 -5.16
C ILE A 276 12.77 -2.82 -4.92
N PRO A 277 12.36 -3.63 -5.91
CA PRO A 277 12.40 -5.09 -5.83
C PRO A 277 13.85 -5.58 -5.82
N VAL A 278 14.15 -6.59 -5.02
CA VAL A 278 15.51 -7.12 -4.82
C VAL A 278 15.66 -8.59 -5.21
N ASN A 279 14.57 -9.23 -5.62
CA ASN A 279 14.54 -10.61 -6.08
C ASN A 279 13.24 -10.90 -6.86
N GLU A 280 13.19 -12.03 -7.56
CA GLU A 280 11.98 -12.56 -8.19
C GLU A 280 11.19 -13.41 -7.19
N VAL A 281 9.86 -13.44 -7.31
CA VAL A 281 9.02 -14.32 -6.47
C VAL A 281 9.27 -15.78 -6.86
N PRO A 282 9.58 -16.69 -5.93
CA PRO A 282 9.92 -18.06 -6.24
C PRO A 282 8.65 -18.84 -6.63
N LEU A 283 8.82 -19.92 -7.39
CA LEU A 283 7.70 -20.74 -7.86
C LEU A 283 6.92 -21.42 -6.73
N ASP A 284 7.55 -21.62 -5.58
CA ASP A 284 6.97 -22.26 -4.39
C ASP A 284 6.49 -21.26 -3.33
N SER A 285 6.38 -19.96 -3.66
CA SER A 285 5.86 -18.95 -2.73
C SER A 285 4.48 -19.36 -2.19
N ASP A 286 4.30 -19.15 -0.89
CA ASP A 286 3.03 -19.34 -0.19
C ASP A 286 2.03 -18.19 -0.44
N GLY A 287 2.41 -17.23 -1.30
CA GLY A 287 1.64 -16.03 -1.61
C GLY A 287 1.94 -14.83 -0.71
N GLN A 288 2.80 -14.96 0.31
CA GLN A 288 3.20 -13.86 1.20
C GLN A 288 4.41 -13.07 0.69
N ASP A 289 5.14 -13.59 -0.29
CA ASP A 289 6.31 -12.93 -0.89
C ASP A 289 5.94 -12.09 -2.13
N VAL A 290 4.65 -12.04 -2.46
CA VAL A 290 4.12 -11.43 -3.67
C VAL A 290 4.36 -9.92 -3.67
N MET A 291 4.93 -9.42 -4.76
CA MET A 291 5.13 -7.99 -4.97
C MET A 291 3.83 -7.32 -5.41
N ALA A 292 2.96 -6.99 -4.45
CA ALA A 292 1.74 -6.23 -4.70
C ALA A 292 1.80 -4.85 -4.02
N VAL A 293 1.45 -3.80 -4.75
CA VAL A 293 1.44 -2.41 -4.24
C VAL A 293 0.06 -1.80 -4.37
N ALA A 294 -0.44 -1.23 -3.28
CA ALA A 294 -1.63 -0.40 -3.26
C ALA A 294 -1.24 1.08 -3.47
N TRP A 295 -1.75 1.67 -4.55
CA TRP A 295 -1.50 3.03 -4.99
C TRP A 295 -2.64 3.96 -4.60
N TYR A 296 -2.25 5.14 -4.11
CA TYR A 296 -3.17 6.12 -3.54
C TYR A 296 -3.58 7.17 -4.55
N ARG A 297 -4.81 7.70 -4.43
CA ARG A 297 -5.29 8.90 -5.11
C ARG A 297 -6.04 9.80 -4.13
N LYS A 298 -5.95 11.13 -4.30
CA LYS A 298 -6.67 12.06 -3.44
C LYS A 298 -8.14 12.13 -3.84
N ASN A 299 -9.03 12.11 -2.85
CA ASN A 299 -10.44 12.37 -3.06
C ASN A 299 -10.74 13.88 -2.96
N VAL A 300 -12.01 14.26 -3.10
CA VAL A 300 -12.47 15.66 -3.03
C VAL A 300 -12.20 16.34 -1.68
N ARG A 301 -11.96 15.56 -0.62
CA ARG A 301 -11.57 16.06 0.71
C ARG A 301 -10.06 16.12 0.89
N THR A 302 -9.31 15.93 -0.20
CA THR A 302 -7.86 15.78 -0.23
C THR A 302 -7.32 14.54 0.49
N VAL A 303 -8.16 13.65 1.02
CA VAL A 303 -7.72 12.40 1.65
C VAL A 303 -7.21 11.46 0.56
N ALA A 304 -5.99 10.96 0.71
CA ALA A 304 -5.40 9.99 -0.20
C ALA A 304 -5.88 8.59 0.15
N TRP A 305 -6.61 7.92 -0.74
CA TRP A 305 -7.13 6.58 -0.55
C TRP A 305 -6.43 5.59 -1.48
N PRO A 306 -6.10 4.38 -1.01
CA PRO A 306 -5.58 3.32 -1.85
C PRO A 306 -6.72 2.78 -2.72
N VAL A 307 -6.76 3.21 -3.99
CA VAL A 307 -7.87 2.95 -4.93
C VAL A 307 -7.44 2.18 -6.17
N LYS A 308 -6.17 1.82 -6.24
CA LYS A 308 -5.59 0.99 -7.30
C LYS A 308 -4.59 0.03 -6.68
N SER A 309 -4.56 -1.20 -7.14
CA SER A 309 -3.61 -2.23 -6.71
C SER A 309 -2.95 -2.85 -7.93
N ILE A 310 -1.67 -3.17 -7.84
CA ILE A 310 -0.93 -3.81 -8.92
C ILE A 310 -0.10 -4.94 -8.32
N ARG A 311 -0.26 -6.17 -8.84
CA ARG A 311 0.70 -7.25 -8.63
C ARG A 311 1.74 -7.14 -9.73
N TYR A 312 3.01 -7.16 -9.33
CA TYR A 312 4.11 -7.08 -10.25
C TYR A 312 4.84 -8.40 -10.38
N ASP A 313 5.20 -8.75 -11.61
CA ASP A 313 6.10 -9.83 -11.95
C ASP A 313 7.46 -9.20 -12.26
N CYS A 314 8.36 -9.24 -11.27
CA CYS A 314 9.71 -8.68 -11.43
C CYS A 314 10.62 -9.73 -12.04
N ASP A 315 11.35 -9.31 -13.07
CA ASP A 315 12.39 -10.11 -13.70
C ASP A 315 13.77 -9.48 -13.46
N TRP A 316 14.81 -10.31 -13.48
CA TRP A 316 16.17 -9.79 -13.59
C TRP A 316 16.35 -8.96 -14.87
N PRO A 317 17.24 -7.94 -14.86
CA PRO A 317 17.57 -7.19 -16.05
C PRO A 317 18.01 -8.12 -17.21
N ALA A 318 17.58 -7.81 -18.43
CA ALA A 318 17.89 -8.63 -19.60
C ALA A 318 19.39 -8.61 -19.98
N ASN A 319 20.06 -7.47 -19.75
CA ASN A 319 21.48 -7.26 -20.05
C ASN A 319 22.20 -6.65 -18.83
N PRO A 320 22.37 -7.42 -17.74
CA PRO A 320 23.13 -6.97 -16.59
C PRO A 320 24.63 -7.05 -16.90
N ASP A 321 25.44 -6.35 -16.10
CA ASP A 321 26.88 -6.59 -16.07
C ASP A 321 27.17 -8.02 -15.56
N LEU A 322 28.37 -8.52 -15.80
CA LEU A 322 28.73 -9.90 -15.49
C LEU A 322 29.75 -9.96 -14.36
N ILE A 323 29.70 -11.06 -13.61
CA ILE A 323 30.85 -11.57 -12.86
C ILE A 323 31.15 -12.95 -13.43
N VAL A 324 32.35 -13.13 -13.99
CA VAL A 324 32.82 -14.44 -14.44
C VAL A 324 33.80 -14.97 -13.41
N VAL A 325 33.42 -15.97 -12.61
CA VAL A 325 34.23 -16.47 -11.49
C VAL A 325 35.59 -16.97 -11.99
N ALA A 326 35.63 -17.69 -13.11
CA ALA A 326 36.88 -18.15 -13.72
C ALA A 326 37.81 -17.02 -14.23
N SER A 327 37.35 -15.76 -14.30
CA SER A 327 38.19 -14.65 -14.78
C SER A 327 39.17 -14.12 -13.76
N GLU A 328 38.92 -14.33 -12.46
CA GLU A 328 39.61 -13.66 -11.35
C GLU A 328 39.51 -12.12 -11.33
N LEU A 329 38.71 -11.51 -12.20
CA LEU A 329 38.58 -10.04 -12.34
C LEU A 329 37.36 -9.46 -11.64
N GLY A 330 36.40 -10.29 -11.24
CA GLY A 330 35.18 -9.84 -10.55
C GLY A 330 34.31 -8.97 -11.44
N SER A 331 33.74 -7.90 -10.88
CA SER A 331 32.89 -6.94 -11.58
C SER A 331 33.62 -6.10 -12.62
N GLU A 332 34.94 -6.15 -12.70
CA GLU A 332 35.73 -5.44 -13.72
C GLU A 332 36.01 -6.29 -14.95
N VAL A 333 35.51 -7.54 -14.98
CA VAL A 333 35.56 -8.36 -16.18
C VAL A 333 34.94 -7.59 -17.36
N LEU A 334 35.49 -7.78 -18.56
CA LEU A 334 35.03 -7.11 -19.79
C LEU A 334 35.11 -5.58 -19.81
N GLY A 335 35.89 -4.96 -18.91
CA GLY A 335 36.03 -3.50 -18.88
C GLY A 335 34.77 -2.77 -18.40
N GLN A 336 33.95 -3.47 -17.62
CA GLN A 336 32.78 -2.93 -16.93
C GLN A 336 33.14 -1.79 -15.97
N PRO A 337 32.15 -0.98 -15.52
CA PRO A 337 32.39 0.14 -14.63
C PRO A 337 33.19 -0.25 -13.37
N LEU A 338 34.20 0.55 -13.06
CA LEU A 338 34.98 0.43 -11.83
C LEU A 338 34.10 0.86 -10.64
N LEU A 339 34.27 0.24 -9.46
CA LEU A 339 33.63 0.75 -8.24
C LEU A 339 34.38 1.99 -7.71
N ASP A 340 34.37 3.06 -8.49
CA ASP A 340 34.83 4.37 -8.04
C ASP A 340 33.90 4.87 -6.92
N PRO A 341 34.42 5.21 -5.72
CA PRO A 341 33.61 5.74 -4.64
C PRO A 341 32.84 7.03 -4.98
N LEU A 342 33.23 7.75 -6.05
CA LEU A 342 32.48 8.92 -6.54
C LEU A 342 31.21 8.52 -7.30
N ASP A 343 31.25 7.40 -8.03
CA ASP A 343 30.11 6.90 -8.82
C ASP A 343 29.23 5.95 -7.99
N PHE A 344 29.86 5.20 -7.08
CA PHE A 344 29.22 4.21 -6.19
C PHE A 344 29.47 4.53 -4.71
N PRO A 345 29.05 5.69 -4.19
CA PRO A 345 29.23 6.00 -2.77
C PRO A 345 28.42 5.03 -1.90
N GLN A 346 29.02 4.63 -0.78
CA GLN A 346 28.44 3.67 0.18
C GLN A 346 28.10 2.30 -0.43
N ALA A 347 28.80 1.92 -1.52
CA ALA A 347 28.64 0.63 -2.16
C ALA A 347 28.85 -0.54 -1.20
N ARG A 348 27.92 -1.49 -1.22
CA ARG A 348 27.99 -2.75 -0.47
C ARG A 348 27.14 -3.81 -1.12
N ILE A 349 27.48 -5.07 -0.88
CA ILE A 349 26.63 -6.20 -1.31
C ILE A 349 25.31 -6.13 -0.55
N TYR A 350 24.21 -6.20 -1.28
CA TYR A 350 22.90 -6.36 -0.66
C TYR A 350 22.75 -7.79 -0.17
N GLN A 351 22.32 -7.93 1.08
CA GLN A 351 22.06 -9.22 1.70
C GLN A 351 20.95 -9.08 2.73
N GLN A 352 19.93 -9.91 2.59
CA GLN A 352 18.88 -10.14 3.56
C GLN A 352 18.60 -11.65 3.53
N SER A 353 19.10 -12.37 4.54
CA SER A 353 19.10 -13.84 4.55
C SER A 353 17.94 -14.45 5.36
N ASP A 354 17.04 -13.64 5.91
CA ASP A 354 15.91 -14.13 6.71
C ASP A 354 14.63 -14.11 5.85
N PRO A 355 14.13 -15.27 5.40
CA PRO A 355 12.97 -15.36 4.50
C PRO A 355 11.65 -14.92 5.14
N GLU A 356 11.62 -14.71 6.46
CA GLU A 356 10.43 -14.21 7.15
C GLU A 356 10.35 -12.67 7.18
N LEU A 357 11.32 -11.96 6.60
CA LEU A 357 11.34 -10.50 6.49
C LEU A 357 11.28 -10.03 5.03
N ALA A 358 11.04 -8.74 4.81
CA ALA A 358 11.02 -8.18 3.46
C ALA A 358 12.40 -8.28 2.80
N GLY A 359 12.40 -8.43 1.48
CA GLY A 359 13.60 -8.28 0.66
C GLY A 359 14.53 -9.50 0.65
N PHE A 360 14.01 -10.70 0.87
CA PHE A 360 14.81 -11.93 0.85
C PHE A 360 15.70 -12.06 -0.40
N ASN A 361 16.99 -11.92 -0.15
CA ASN A 361 18.07 -12.13 -1.09
C ASN A 361 19.31 -12.47 -0.25
N PRO A 362 19.58 -13.77 -0.01
CA PRO A 362 20.56 -14.20 0.97
C PRO A 362 22.02 -14.04 0.50
N ASN A 363 22.27 -13.48 -0.70
CA ASN A 363 23.58 -13.44 -1.35
C ASN A 363 24.13 -14.86 -1.56
N ASP A 364 23.34 -15.67 -2.24
CA ASP A 364 23.56 -17.09 -2.50
C ASP A 364 24.89 -17.36 -3.24
N GLU A 365 25.35 -16.43 -4.07
CA GLU A 365 26.62 -16.50 -4.79
C GLU A 365 27.84 -16.26 -3.89
N HIS A 366 27.60 -15.98 -2.61
CA HIS A 366 28.59 -15.62 -1.60
C HIS A 366 29.45 -14.44 -2.05
N ALA A 367 28.81 -13.43 -2.63
CA ALA A 367 29.52 -12.29 -3.17
C ALA A 367 30.16 -11.45 -2.08
N LEU A 368 31.32 -10.87 -2.40
CA LEU A 368 32.12 -10.05 -1.52
C LEU A 368 32.83 -8.94 -2.29
N THR A 369 33.12 -7.83 -1.61
CA THR A 369 33.97 -6.75 -2.13
C THR A 369 35.41 -6.97 -1.71
N ALA A 370 36.34 -6.96 -2.66
CA ALA A 370 37.78 -7.09 -2.43
C ALA A 370 38.57 -6.19 -3.38
N PRO A 371 39.88 -5.93 -3.15
CA PRO A 371 40.71 -5.18 -4.11
C PRO A 371 40.60 -5.76 -5.53
N ALA A 372 40.57 -4.93 -6.56
CA ALA A 372 40.51 -5.44 -7.92
C ALA A 372 41.82 -6.16 -8.32
N ASN A 373 41.71 -7.27 -9.04
CA ASN A 373 42.86 -8.02 -9.56
C ASN A 373 43.36 -7.48 -10.92
N SER A 374 42.67 -6.48 -11.48
CA SER A 374 42.97 -5.79 -12.74
C SER A 374 44.04 -4.68 -12.60
N SER A 375 44.52 -4.42 -11.38
CA SER A 375 45.36 -3.27 -11.05
C SER A 375 44.70 -1.89 -11.27
N SER A 376 43.37 -1.81 -11.27
CA SER A 376 42.63 -0.54 -11.38
C SER A 376 42.86 0.42 -10.20
N GLY A 377 43.27 -0.12 -9.04
CA GLY A 377 43.40 0.63 -7.78
C GLY A 377 42.09 0.75 -7.00
N PHE A 378 40.99 0.20 -7.52
CA PHE A 378 39.67 0.18 -6.86
C PHE A 378 39.35 -1.18 -6.26
N ALA A 379 38.23 -1.27 -5.56
CA ALA A 379 37.63 -2.56 -5.20
C ALA A 379 36.80 -3.10 -6.38
N ALA A 380 36.62 -4.42 -6.42
CA ALA A 380 35.71 -5.10 -7.32
C ALA A 380 34.78 -6.02 -6.53
N VAL A 381 33.59 -6.28 -7.07
CA VAL A 381 32.68 -7.30 -6.55
C VAL A 381 33.07 -8.65 -7.12
N PHE A 382 33.21 -9.64 -6.26
CA PHE A 382 33.45 -11.02 -6.67
C PHE A 382 32.35 -11.91 -6.15
N ALA A 383 32.08 -13.00 -6.86
CA ALA A 383 31.22 -14.08 -6.43
C ALA A 383 32.02 -15.39 -6.41
N LEU A 384 31.60 -16.34 -5.60
CA LEU A 384 32.31 -17.62 -5.42
C LEU A 384 31.65 -18.78 -6.15
N ARG A 385 30.36 -18.66 -6.50
CA ARG A 385 29.59 -19.72 -7.13
C ARG A 385 28.43 -19.19 -7.97
N ASP A 386 27.96 -20.00 -8.90
CA ASP A 386 26.73 -19.81 -9.70
C ASP A 386 25.89 -21.10 -9.82
N ASP A 387 26.30 -22.16 -9.13
CA ASP A 387 26.00 -23.56 -9.47
C ASP A 387 24.86 -24.18 -8.65
N PHE A 388 23.81 -23.42 -8.37
CA PHE A 388 22.64 -23.96 -7.70
C PHE A 388 21.99 -25.06 -8.52
N THR A 389 21.63 -26.17 -7.87
CA THR A 389 20.86 -27.22 -8.53
C THR A 389 19.48 -26.71 -8.91
N ALA A 390 18.84 -27.28 -9.94
CA ALA A 390 17.49 -26.87 -10.33
C ALA A 390 16.46 -26.98 -9.17
N ALA A 391 16.69 -27.88 -8.21
CA ALA A 391 15.86 -28.02 -7.02
C ALA A 391 16.13 -26.91 -5.97
N GLU A 392 17.34 -26.35 -5.93
CA GLU A 392 17.71 -25.21 -5.10
C GLU A 392 17.27 -23.90 -5.77
N SER A 393 17.57 -23.70 -7.05
CA SER A 393 17.16 -22.51 -7.83
C SER A 393 15.65 -22.31 -7.88
N GLY A 394 14.84 -23.36 -7.66
CA GLY A 394 13.39 -23.24 -7.52
C GLY A 394 12.92 -22.71 -6.16
N LYS A 395 13.81 -22.70 -5.17
CA LYS A 395 13.56 -22.31 -3.76
C LYS A 395 14.32 -21.05 -3.33
N ILE A 396 15.30 -20.61 -4.13
CA ILE A 396 16.21 -19.50 -3.82
C ILE A 396 16.43 -18.62 -5.07
N SER A 397 17.27 -17.58 -4.95
CA SER A 397 17.56 -16.65 -6.05
C SER A 397 18.27 -17.32 -7.24
N LYS A 398 18.06 -16.74 -8.44
CA LYS A 398 18.92 -17.00 -9.63
C LYS A 398 20.33 -16.43 -9.38
N PRO A 399 21.38 -16.87 -10.13
CA PRO A 399 22.79 -16.50 -9.92
C PRO A 399 23.07 -15.01 -10.21
N TYR A 400 22.71 -14.13 -9.28
CA TYR A 400 22.76 -12.69 -9.42
C TYR A 400 23.21 -12.02 -8.13
N THR A 401 24.16 -11.12 -8.25
CA THR A 401 24.65 -10.30 -7.14
C THR A 401 24.15 -8.87 -7.27
N LEU A 402 23.63 -8.33 -6.17
CA LEU A 402 23.17 -6.95 -6.06
C LEU A 402 24.20 -6.12 -5.30
N LEU A 403 24.69 -5.05 -5.92
CA LEU A 403 25.46 -4.01 -5.25
C LEU A 403 24.54 -2.82 -4.96
N LYS A 404 24.27 -2.58 -3.68
CA LYS A 404 23.49 -1.43 -3.22
C LYS A 404 24.40 -0.24 -2.97
N TYR A 405 24.01 0.94 -3.44
CA TYR A 405 24.77 2.18 -3.29
C TYR A 405 23.84 3.40 -3.25
N ARG A 406 24.36 4.56 -2.83
CA ARG A 406 23.65 5.85 -2.94
C ARG A 406 23.95 6.48 -4.28
N ARG A 407 22.95 7.01 -4.98
CA ARG A 407 23.23 7.75 -6.21
C ARG A 407 23.84 9.12 -5.87
N PRO A 408 24.96 9.52 -6.51
CA PRO A 408 25.63 10.77 -6.19
C PRO A 408 24.82 12.03 -6.57
N ASP A 409 23.83 11.91 -7.45
CA ASP A 409 23.03 13.03 -7.96
C ASP A 409 21.86 13.44 -7.04
N ASN A 410 21.25 12.47 -6.34
CA ASN A 410 20.03 12.70 -5.56
C ASN A 410 20.02 12.00 -4.20
N ASP A 411 21.09 11.31 -3.84
CA ASP A 411 21.23 10.55 -2.59
C ASP A 411 20.13 9.50 -2.39
N LEU A 412 19.47 9.04 -3.45
CA LEU A 412 18.52 7.92 -3.39
C LEU A 412 19.26 6.58 -3.43
N TRP A 413 18.62 5.51 -2.95
CA TRP A 413 19.19 4.18 -3.05
C TRP A 413 19.10 3.67 -4.50
N ALA A 414 20.13 2.96 -4.94
CA ALA A 414 20.17 2.30 -6.23
C ALA A 414 20.89 0.97 -6.12
N PHE A 415 20.69 0.15 -7.16
CA PHE A 415 21.28 -1.17 -7.28
C PHE A 415 22.00 -1.28 -8.61
N HIS A 416 23.24 -1.77 -8.54
CA HIS A 416 23.97 -2.27 -9.71
C HIS A 416 23.92 -3.79 -9.67
N ILE A 417 23.50 -4.40 -10.77
CA ILE A 417 23.19 -5.83 -10.83
C ILE A 417 24.23 -6.55 -11.68
N TYR A 418 24.79 -7.61 -11.11
CA TYR A 418 25.68 -8.51 -11.82
C TYR A 418 25.03 -9.88 -11.98
N ARG A 419 25.04 -10.44 -13.19
CA ARG A 419 24.79 -11.87 -13.38
C ARG A 419 26.09 -12.65 -13.17
N VAL A 420 26.04 -13.67 -12.34
CA VAL A 420 27.19 -14.50 -12.01
C VAL A 420 27.24 -15.70 -12.94
N LEU A 421 28.43 -15.98 -13.48
CA LEU A 421 28.74 -17.12 -14.31
C LEU A 421 30.04 -17.77 -13.81
N ALA A 422 30.08 -19.08 -13.67
CA ALA A 422 31.31 -19.82 -13.37
C ALA A 422 32.30 -19.65 -14.52
N THR A 423 31.83 -19.86 -15.75
CA THR A 423 32.59 -19.71 -16.99
C THR A 423 31.74 -18.96 -18.03
N GLY A 424 32.37 -18.26 -18.96
CA GLY A 424 31.69 -17.42 -19.95
C GLY A 424 32.59 -16.31 -20.47
N ALA A 425 32.09 -15.57 -21.47
CA ALA A 425 32.75 -14.37 -22.01
C ALA A 425 34.26 -14.51 -22.33
N GLY A 426 34.64 -15.67 -22.90
CA GLY A 426 36.03 -15.99 -23.26
C GLY A 426 36.79 -16.86 -22.24
N TYR A 427 36.27 -17.03 -21.02
CA TYR A 427 36.81 -17.93 -20.00
C TYR A 427 36.05 -19.25 -20.04
N SER A 428 36.66 -20.31 -20.59
CA SER A 428 35.98 -21.60 -20.83
C SER A 428 36.18 -22.65 -19.73
N ALA A 429 37.12 -22.41 -18.81
CA ALA A 429 37.41 -23.30 -17.69
C ALA A 429 38.10 -22.51 -16.57
N PHE A 430 38.10 -23.06 -15.36
CA PHE A 430 38.93 -22.61 -14.24
C PHE A 430 40.39 -23.01 -14.49
N GLN A 431 41.04 -22.32 -15.44
CA GLN A 431 42.40 -22.57 -15.87
C GLN A 431 43.24 -21.30 -15.69
N TYR A 432 44.28 -21.43 -14.88
CA TYR A 432 45.11 -20.31 -14.46
C TYR A 432 46.56 -20.58 -14.81
N ASN A 433 47.21 -19.59 -15.43
CA ASN A 433 48.63 -19.71 -15.77
C ASN A 433 49.47 -19.59 -14.50
N GLY A 434 50.37 -20.55 -14.31
CA GLY A 434 51.35 -20.54 -13.23
C GLY A 434 52.78 -20.62 -13.77
N VAL A 435 53.74 -20.06 -13.02
CA VAL A 435 55.17 -20.24 -13.30
C VAL A 435 55.66 -21.45 -12.52
N ALA A 436 56.28 -22.41 -13.21
CA ALA A 436 56.83 -23.61 -12.56
C ALA A 436 57.88 -23.22 -11.50
N GLY A 437 57.80 -23.85 -10.33
CA GLY A 437 58.67 -23.58 -9.19
C GLY A 437 58.13 -22.51 -8.23
N ASN A 438 57.05 -21.81 -8.58
CA ASN A 438 56.35 -20.92 -7.64
C ASN A 438 55.30 -21.70 -6.82
N ALA A 439 55.00 -21.18 -5.63
CA ALA A 439 53.87 -21.67 -4.83
C ALA A 439 52.56 -21.50 -5.61
N VAL A 440 51.71 -22.51 -5.55
CA VAL A 440 50.37 -22.49 -6.13
C VAL A 440 49.41 -21.94 -5.09
N PHE A 441 48.71 -20.87 -5.44
CA PHE A 441 47.67 -20.28 -4.60
C PHE A 441 46.29 -20.61 -5.17
N PRO A 442 45.24 -20.67 -4.33
CA PRO A 442 43.88 -20.65 -4.82
C PRO A 442 43.66 -19.46 -5.77
N PRO A 443 42.75 -19.57 -6.75
CA PRO A 443 42.43 -18.44 -7.60
C PRO A 443 41.85 -17.27 -6.80
N TYR A 444 41.99 -16.06 -7.31
CA TYR A 444 41.32 -14.90 -6.73
C TYR A 444 39.80 -14.98 -6.95
N PRO A 445 38.95 -14.57 -5.99
CA PRO A 445 39.27 -14.02 -4.67
C PRO A 445 39.46 -15.07 -3.57
N VAL A 446 39.31 -16.37 -3.86
CA VAL A 446 39.32 -17.46 -2.85
C VAL A 446 40.58 -17.41 -2.00
N ARG A 447 41.74 -17.06 -2.58
CA ARG A 447 43.00 -16.88 -1.83
C ARG A 447 42.94 -15.88 -0.67
N LEU A 448 41.98 -14.95 -0.67
CA LEU A 448 41.78 -13.97 0.40
C LEU A 448 41.09 -14.55 1.63
N LEU A 449 40.34 -15.63 1.49
CA LEU A 449 39.55 -16.23 2.58
C LEU A 449 40.42 -17.04 3.56
N GLY A 450 41.68 -17.29 3.19
CA GLY A 450 42.58 -18.16 3.93
C GLY A 450 42.23 -19.64 3.80
N ASN A 451 43.07 -20.50 4.36
CA ASN A 451 42.81 -21.93 4.42
C ASN A 451 42.02 -22.27 5.69
N CYS A 452 41.08 -23.22 5.59
CA CYS A 452 40.38 -23.81 6.73
C CYS A 452 40.68 -25.30 6.84
N ALA A 453 40.17 -25.96 7.89
CA ALA A 453 40.41 -27.39 8.11
C ALA A 453 39.85 -28.30 6.98
N GLN A 454 38.88 -27.79 6.23
CA GLN A 454 38.24 -28.45 5.09
C GLN A 454 38.93 -28.13 3.75
N SER A 455 39.93 -27.25 3.73
CA SER A 455 40.71 -26.99 2.52
C SER A 455 41.63 -28.18 2.23
N ASP A 456 41.39 -28.88 1.12
CA ASP A 456 42.22 -29.97 0.64
C ASP A 456 42.77 -29.66 -0.76
N ALA A 457 43.95 -30.17 -1.07
CA ALA A 457 44.62 -29.99 -2.36
C ALA A 457 45.03 -31.35 -2.93
N THR A 458 44.54 -31.66 -4.12
CA THR A 458 44.81 -32.94 -4.80
C THR A 458 45.75 -32.72 -5.99
N GLY A 459 46.80 -33.54 -6.09
CA GLY A 459 47.86 -33.43 -7.10
C GLY A 459 49.24 -33.77 -6.52
N LYS A 460 50.21 -34.19 -7.35
CA LYS A 460 51.58 -34.48 -6.89
C LYS A 460 52.63 -33.66 -7.64
N PRO A 461 53.38 -32.79 -6.95
CA PRO A 461 53.15 -32.30 -5.58
C PRO A 461 51.96 -31.33 -5.52
N ALA A 462 51.14 -31.41 -4.47
CA ALA A 462 50.29 -30.31 -4.05
C ALA A 462 51.19 -29.35 -3.26
N PHE A 463 51.90 -28.45 -3.94
CA PHE A 463 53.03 -27.72 -3.35
C PHE A 463 52.57 -26.84 -2.17
N LYS A 464 52.96 -27.27 -0.98
CA LYS A 464 52.97 -26.50 0.26
C LYS A 464 54.42 -26.12 0.49
N ASP A 465 54.84 -24.93 0.02
CA ASP A 465 56.09 -24.34 0.48
C ASP A 465 55.75 -23.20 1.44
N TYR A 466 56.36 -23.31 2.62
CA TYR A 466 56.03 -22.63 3.87
C TYR A 466 56.38 -21.14 3.87
#